data_AF-B0NA24-F1
#
_entry.id   AF-B0NA24-F1
#
_cell.length_a   1.000
_cell.length_b   1.000
_cell.length_c   1.000
_cell.angle_alpha   90.00
_cell.angle_beta   90.00
_cell.angle_gamma   90.00
#
_symmetry.space_group_name_H-M   'P 1'
#
loop_
_entity.id
_entity.type
_entity.pdbx_description
1 polymer ?
#
loop_
_entity_poly.entity_id
_entity_poly.type
_entity_poly.pdbx_seq_one_letter_code
_entity_poly.pdbx_strand_id
1 'polypeptide(L)'
;MKSLKVTANKKLKIQCTCGKAFEPTAKMMIEHVQDDGLIDVYYLCPHCKAKHHVCYINSEIKRIQKLIDKARRTNNPEACKILCDRKKYLMDALNNRL
;
A
#
# COMPACT_ATOMS: atom_id res chain seq x y z
N MET A 1 6.65 -35.08 -2.82
CA MET A 1 7.95 -34.53 -2.36
C MET A 1 7.84 -33.01 -2.27
N LYS A 2 8.24 -32.46 -1.11
CA LYS A 2 8.55 -31.06 -0.75
C LYS A 2 7.52 -29.96 -1.05
N SER A 3 6.65 -29.75 -0.06
CA SER A 3 5.94 -28.49 0.18
C SER A 3 6.97 -27.38 0.48
N LEU A 4 7.09 -26.40 -0.43
CA LEU A 4 7.90 -25.20 -0.22
C LEU A 4 7.18 -24.30 0.79
N LYS A 5 7.50 -24.47 2.08
CA LYS A 5 7.16 -23.50 3.12
C LYS A 5 7.99 -22.24 2.89
N VAL A 6 7.48 -21.28 2.12
CA VAL A 6 8.04 -19.92 2.05
C VAL A 6 7.73 -19.22 3.36
N THR A 7 8.60 -19.44 4.36
CA THR A 7 8.55 -18.75 5.66
C THR A 7 9.66 -17.73 5.69
N ALA A 8 9.40 -16.56 5.14
CA ALA A 8 10.21 -15.38 5.38
C ALA A 8 9.28 -14.16 5.42
N ASN A 9 8.50 -14.05 6.50
CA ASN A 9 7.79 -12.81 6.81
C ASN A 9 8.84 -11.83 7.38
N LYS A 10 9.74 -11.33 6.52
CA LYS A 10 10.65 -10.23 6.86
C LYS A 10 9.75 -9.04 7.17
N LYS A 11 9.53 -8.78 8.46
CA LYS A 11 8.82 -7.58 8.91
C LYS A 11 9.55 -6.38 8.34
N LEU A 12 8.84 -5.54 7.58
CA LEU A 12 9.35 -4.28 7.08
C LEU A 12 9.88 -3.46 8.26
N LYS A 13 11.09 -2.91 8.14
CA LYS A 13 11.67 -1.99 9.12
C LYS A 13 11.99 -0.68 8.43
N ILE A 14 11.48 0.41 8.97
CA ILE A 14 11.77 1.77 8.49
C ILE A 14 12.84 2.35 9.41
N GLN A 15 13.97 2.75 8.82
CA GLN A 15 14.98 3.51 9.53
C GLN A 15 14.63 5.00 9.44
N CYS A 16 14.37 5.61 10.60
CA CYS A 16 14.06 7.03 10.66
C CYS A 16 15.33 7.88 10.72
N THR A 17 15.25 9.11 10.21
CA THR A 17 16.31 10.11 10.29
C THR A 17 16.66 10.51 11.72
N CYS A 18 15.78 10.26 12.69
CA CYS A 18 16.10 10.42 14.12
C CYS A 18 17.02 9.32 14.70
N GLY A 19 17.52 8.42 13.86
CA GLY A 19 18.42 7.32 14.24
C GLY A 19 17.72 6.09 14.81
N LYS A 20 16.41 6.15 15.08
CA LYS A 20 15.61 5.00 15.56
C LYS A 20 14.93 4.28 14.40
N ALA A 21 14.86 2.96 14.48
CA ALA A 21 14.09 2.13 13.55
C ALA A 21 12.75 1.72 14.16
N PHE A 22 11.74 1.53 13.33
CA PHE A 22 10.45 1.01 13.76
C PHE A 22 9.84 0.06 12.72
N GLU A 23 8.96 -0.81 13.19
CA GLU A 23 8.20 -1.75 12.35
C GLU A 23 6.81 -1.13 12.08
N PRO A 24 6.55 -0.61 10.87
CA PRO A 24 5.22 -0.09 10.54
C PRO A 24 4.18 -1.21 10.59
N THR A 25 3.02 -0.88 11.15
CA THR A 25 1.83 -1.74 11.11
C THR A 25 0.72 -1.07 10.32
N ALA A 26 -0.26 -1.85 9.83
CA ALA A 26 -1.42 -1.29 9.14
C ALA A 26 -2.17 -0.21 9.96
N LYS A 27 -2.13 -0.30 11.30
CA LYS A 27 -2.74 0.70 12.20
C LYS A 27 -1.98 2.03 12.27
N MET A 28 -0.71 2.05 11.86
CA MET A 28 0.12 3.26 11.84
C MET A 28 0.05 4.01 10.51
N MET A 29 -0.62 3.44 9.51
CA MET A 29 -0.76 4.03 8.19
C MET A 29 -1.75 5.20 8.28
N ILE A 30 -1.31 6.37 7.83
CA ILE A 30 -2.13 7.58 7.82
C ILE A 30 -2.35 7.98 6.37
N GLU A 31 -3.59 8.32 6.05
CA GLU A 31 -4.00 8.86 4.76
C GLU A 31 -4.32 10.34 4.93
N HIS A 32 -3.67 11.20 4.15
CA HIS A 32 -3.96 12.62 4.09
C HIS A 32 -4.49 12.98 2.71
N VAL A 33 -5.76 13.38 2.67
CA VAL A 33 -6.44 13.81 1.44
C VAL A 33 -6.07 15.26 1.16
N GLN A 34 -5.58 15.52 -0.05
CA GLN A 34 -5.29 16.85 -0.57
C GLN A 34 -6.49 17.40 -1.35
N ASP A 35 -6.46 18.70 -1.64
CA ASP A 35 -7.59 19.42 -2.25
C ASP A 35 -7.94 18.93 -3.67
N ASP A 36 -6.98 18.37 -4.39
CA ASP A 36 -7.16 17.78 -5.73
C ASP A 36 -7.68 16.33 -5.69
N GLY A 37 -7.93 15.79 -4.49
CA GLY A 37 -8.35 14.40 -4.29
C GLY A 37 -7.20 13.39 -4.31
N LEU A 38 -5.95 13.85 -4.38
CA LEU A 38 -4.76 13.02 -4.13
C LEU A 38 -4.71 12.65 -2.66
N ILE A 39 -4.33 11.40 -2.37
CA ILE A 39 -4.23 10.89 -1.01
C ILE A 39 -2.78 10.48 -0.79
N ASP A 40 -2.10 11.17 0.12
CA ASP A 40 -0.75 10.82 0.55
C ASP A 40 -0.82 9.82 1.69
N VAL A 41 -0.25 8.64 1.47
CA VAL A 41 -0.16 7.57 2.46
C VAL A 41 1.24 7.58 3.06
N TYR A 42 1.30 7.71 4.38
CA TYR A 42 2.57 7.77 5.11
C TYR A 42 2.49 7.12 6.49
N TYR A 43 3.66 6.83 7.06
CA TYR A 43 3.83 6.49 8.47
C TYR A 43 4.39 7.68 9.24
N LEU A 44 4.02 7.81 10.51
CA LEU A 44 4.73 8.67 11.45
C LEU A 44 5.69 7.85 12.28
N CYS A 45 6.94 8.31 12.39
CA CYS A 45 7.89 7.71 13.32
C CYS A 45 7.31 7.80 14.75
N PRO A 46 7.23 6.69 15.51
CA PRO A 46 6.65 6.71 16.85
C PRO A 46 7.43 7.59 17.83
N HIS A 47 8.73 7.80 17.56
CA HIS A 47 9.65 8.52 18.44
C HIS A 47 9.72 10.03 18.16
N CYS A 48 9.93 10.43 16.90
CA CYS A 48 10.11 11.85 16.55
C CYS A 48 8.95 12.44 15.74
N LYS A 49 7.93 11.63 15.41
CA LYS A 49 6.79 12.01 14.56
C LYS A 49 7.17 12.48 13.16
N ALA A 50 8.38 12.20 12.69
CA ALA A 50 8.76 12.45 11.30
C ALA A 50 7.89 11.63 10.34
N LYS A 51 7.52 12.26 9.22
CA LYS A 51 6.70 11.67 8.17
C LYS A 51 7.54 10.81 7.23
N HIS A 52 7.09 9.58 7.00
CA HIS A 52 7.69 8.62 6.09
C HIS A 52 6.69 8.26 5.00
N HIS A 53 6.83 8.87 3.83
CA HIS A 53 5.98 8.63 2.67
C HIS A 53 6.04 7.15 2.24
N VAL A 54 4.90 6.61 1.84
CA VAL A 54 4.75 5.24 1.33
C VAL A 54 4.37 5.26 -0.14
N CYS A 55 3.25 5.91 -0.45
CA CYS A 55 2.76 6.10 -1.80
C CYS A 55 1.65 7.15 -1.84
N TYR A 56 1.37 7.64 -3.04
CA TYR A 56 0.15 8.35 -3.37
C TYR A 56 -0.91 7.38 -3.88
N ILE A 57 -2.16 7.62 -3.49
CA ILE A 57 -3.35 6.95 -4.01
C ILE A 57 -4.43 7.99 -4.33
N ASN A 58 -5.54 7.56 -4.93
CA ASN A 58 -6.71 8.41 -5.15
C ASN A 58 -8.00 7.59 -4.97
N SER A 59 -9.15 8.25 -5.16
CA SER A 59 -10.48 7.64 -5.05
C SER A 59 -10.69 6.49 -6.05
N GLU A 60 -10.13 6.56 -7.26
CA GLU A 60 -10.22 5.49 -8.26
C GLU A 60 -9.49 4.23 -7.81
N ILE A 61 -8.25 4.36 -7.31
CA ILE A 61 -7.47 3.24 -6.78
C ILE A 61 -8.20 2.56 -5.61
N LYS A 62 -8.81 3.34 -4.71
CA LYS A 62 -9.64 2.80 -3.62
C LYS A 62 -10.87 2.05 -4.15
N ARG A 63 -11.52 2.57 -5.19
CA ARG A 63 -12.67 1.91 -5.83
C ARG A 63 -12.27 0.59 -6.47
N ILE A 64 -11.14 0.54 -7.19
CA ILE A 64 -10.63 -0.68 -7.80
C ILE A 64 -10.28 -1.73 -6.74
N GLN A 65 -9.69 -1.33 -5.61
CA GLN A 65 -9.44 -2.26 -4.50
C GLN A 65 -10.73 -2.95 -4.02
N LYS A 66 -11.83 -2.20 -3.85
CA LYS A 66 -13.13 -2.78 -3.49
C LYS A 66 -13.66 -3.77 -4.55
N LEU A 67 -13.41 -3.50 -5.83
CA LEU A 67 -13.77 -4.42 -6.92
C LEU A 67 -12.91 -5.69 -6.92
N ILE A 68 -11.61 -5.58 -6.64
CA ILE A 68 -10.72 -6.73 -6.44
C ILE A 68 -11.23 -7.60 -5.29
N ASP A 69 -11.58 -6.99 -4.15
CA ASP A 69 -12.10 -7.71 -2.99
C ASP A 69 -13.45 -8.37 -3.28
N LYS A 70 -14.27 -7.77 -4.15
CA LYS A 70 -15.50 -8.39 -4.66
C LYS A 70 -15.20 -9.59 -5.57
N ALA A 71 -14.31 -9.43 -6.55
CA ALA A 71 -13.92 -10.50 -7.48
C ALA A 71 -13.32 -11.71 -6.77
N ARG A 72 -12.49 -11.47 -5.73
CA ARG A 72 -11.95 -12.52 -4.86
C ARG A 72 -13.05 -13.26 -4.10
N ARG A 73 -14.01 -12.53 -3.52
CA ARG A 73 -15.15 -13.15 -2.80
C ARG A 73 -16.06 -13.96 -3.73
N THR A 74 -16.20 -13.56 -4.99
CA THR A 74 -17.02 -14.27 -5.98
C THR A 74 -16.22 -15.33 -6.76
N ASN A 75 -15.00 -15.66 -6.35
CA ASN A 75 -14.10 -16.61 -7.04
C ASN A 75 -13.99 -16.38 -8.55
N ASN A 76 -13.84 -15.11 -8.98
CA ASN A 76 -13.61 -14.77 -10.38
C ASN A 76 -12.13 -14.39 -10.59
N PRO A 77 -11.26 -15.36 -10.92
CA PRO A 77 -9.81 -15.12 -11.04
C PRO A 77 -9.45 -14.21 -12.23
N GLU A 78 -10.19 -14.28 -13.33
CA GLU A 78 -9.95 -13.48 -14.52
C GLU A 78 -10.22 -11.99 -14.27
N ALA A 79 -11.39 -11.68 -13.69
CA ALA A 79 -11.70 -10.32 -13.26
C ALA A 79 -10.71 -9.83 -12.20
N CYS A 80 -10.31 -10.69 -11.26
CA CYS A 80 -9.30 -10.33 -10.27
C CYS A 80 -7.96 -9.95 -10.92
N LYS A 81 -7.51 -10.70 -11.94
CA LYS A 81 -6.26 -10.42 -12.66
C LYS A 81 -6.33 -9.07 -13.37
N ILE A 82 -7.37 -8.83 -14.17
CA ILE A 82 -7.57 -7.58 -14.91
C ILE A 82 -7.60 -6.38 -13.97
N LEU A 83 -8.33 -6.49 -12.85
CA LEU A 83 -8.42 -5.41 -11.87
C LEU A 83 -7.11 -5.18 -11.11
N CYS A 84 -6.34 -6.23 -10.81
CA CYS A 84 -5.01 -6.09 -10.20
C CYS A 84 -4.04 -5.35 -11.14
N ASP A 85 -4.03 -5.73 -12.42
CA ASP A 85 -3.16 -5.11 -13.43
C ASP A 85 -3.52 -3.63 -13.62
N ARG A 86 -4.82 -3.31 -13.71
CA ARG A 86 -5.28 -1.91 -13.78
C ARG A 86 -4.91 -1.11 -12.52
N LYS A 87 -5.05 -1.70 -11.33
CA LYS A 87 -4.66 -1.03 -10.08
C LYS A 87 -3.16 -0.72 -10.08
N LYS A 88 -2.33 -1.67 -10.50
CA LYS A 88 -0.89 -1.48 -10.60
C LYS A 88 -0.56 -0.34 -11.56
N TYR A 89 -1.12 -0.35 -12.76
CA TYR A 89 -0.90 0.71 -13.75
C TYR A 89 -1.22 2.11 -13.20
N LEU A 90 -2.36 2.28 -12.53
CA LEU A 90 -2.74 3.57 -11.95
C LEU A 90 -1.85 3.98 -10.77
N MET A 91 -1.44 3.04 -9.92
CA MET A 91 -0.49 3.29 -8.84
C MET A 91 0.87 3.74 -9.42
N ASP A 92 1.38 3.02 -10.41
CA ASP A 92 2.66 3.33 -11.06
C ASP A 92 2.60 4.71 -11.72
N ALA A 93 1.54 5.01 -12.48
CA ALA A 93 1.35 6.30 -13.12
C ALA A 93 1.26 7.47 -12.10
N LEU A 94 0.67 7.23 -10.93
CA LEU A 94 0.52 8.24 -9.90
C LEU A 94 1.82 8.47 -9.11
N ASN A 95 2.56 7.41 -8.83
CA ASN A 95 3.76 7.45 -7.99
C ASN A 95 5.06 7.72 -8.77
N ASN A 96 5.08 7.46 -10.08
CA ASN A 96 6.19 7.82 -10.98
C ASN A 96 6.09 9.27 -11.51
N ARG A 97 5.34 10.15 -10.84
CA ARG A 97 5.27 11.59 -11.16
C ARG A 97 6.57 12.36 -10.87
N LEU A 98 7.68 11.67 -10.59
CA LEU A 98 9.00 12.23 -10.26
C LEU A 98 9.91 12.26 -11.48
#